data_AF-A0A2I8EPC2-F1
#
_entry.id   AF-A0A2I8EPC2-F1
#
_cell.length_a   1.000
_cell.length_b   1.000
_cell.length_c   1.000
_cell.angle_alpha   90.00
_cell.angle_beta   90.00
_cell.angle_gamma   90.00
#
_symmetry.space_group_name_H-M   'P 1'
#
loop_
_entity.id
_entity.type
_entity.pdbx_description
1 polymer ?
#
loop_
_entity_poly.entity_id
_entity_poly.type
_entity_poly.pdbx_seq_one_letter_code
_entity_poly.pdbx_strand_id
1 'polypeptide(L)'
;MKPLDTPLASLLWAVRFLCRHVLYLGIVVPLILVAAFYLGPRIVALCGVWFDPLTLVQPIEVSDDFRRQGYTDQTLQHLLVDTLSDVRKEAESVTPANDTENVLAEFKLPDFTVPGTGLSVRPLIEFARTLLKRDSSVYGSVVGSPSSFAVILTLRDPDGRTVALGNDVPPDTGVKPNVTNESLAMRHALRQAATTILQHQSPLLHASYLTQMEQKRCLQGNAPCQFDDVRERFAQIAAGSGRDASGASREEAAWAMLALSKLDTYARDYEGSIRHARSIVDMSEELHSWKRVRPWAYYNWGVALMDMGCYQQAADVLRRAVELHKDYAPAHNALGRAWLALAQRPTLAGAASQEHGDYRAAAVRELRLAIEKNPGYQEAYVNLGDALRLPSMKTGLVPAATLDEARDAYRTAVALNIDDGGRAYERLTTLRDSAFVKVAARITRSRAQCATGMARSLLESWGCSDAQIEAGASKDARDMQPAAMHATASNQTCSKPELTLPAKGTTGNMNKANDMIEVKNTNETPKPRDADPSHRAIAQQQRG
;
A
#
# COMPACT_ATOMS: atom_id res chain seq x y z
N MET A 1 -2.00 -91.20 4.71
CA MET A 1 -0.80 -90.42 5.11
C MET A 1 -1.26 -89.03 5.50
N LYS A 2 -1.14 -88.65 6.78
CA LYS A 2 -1.39 -87.25 7.24
C LYS A 2 -0.16 -86.41 6.86
N PRO A 3 -0.30 -85.22 6.24
CA PRO A 3 0.82 -84.30 6.18
C PRO A 3 0.98 -83.67 7.57
N LEU A 4 2.22 -83.67 8.07
CA LEU A 4 2.59 -83.00 9.31
C LEU A 4 2.38 -81.48 9.12
N ASP A 5 1.51 -80.90 9.95
CA ASP A 5 1.58 -79.48 10.28
C ASP A 5 2.94 -79.23 10.94
N THR A 6 3.86 -78.62 10.18
CA THR A 6 5.17 -78.27 10.72
C THR A 6 5.08 -76.91 11.42
N PRO A 7 5.42 -76.82 12.73
CA PRO A 7 5.43 -75.56 13.46
C PRO A 7 6.37 -74.50 12.85
N LEU A 8 7.30 -74.94 11.99
CA LEU A 8 8.22 -74.09 11.24
C LEU A 8 7.50 -73.18 10.22
N ALA A 9 6.44 -73.66 9.57
CA ALA A 9 5.71 -72.90 8.56
C ALA A 9 4.90 -71.75 9.20
N SER A 10 4.27 -72.02 10.34
CA SER A 10 3.57 -71.03 11.16
C SER A 10 4.52 -69.97 11.71
N LEU A 11 5.72 -70.39 12.15
CA LEU A 11 6.77 -69.49 12.63
C LEU A 11 7.32 -68.60 11.52
N LEU A 12 7.58 -69.15 10.33
CA LEU A 12 8.04 -68.39 9.16
C LEU A 12 6.99 -67.38 8.67
N TRP A 13 5.71 -67.74 8.72
CA TRP A 13 4.62 -66.82 8.41
C TRP A 13 4.52 -65.69 9.45
N ALA A 14 4.61 -66.01 10.74
CA ALA A 14 4.61 -65.03 11.82
C ALA A 14 5.82 -64.07 11.73
N VAL A 15 7.02 -64.59 11.44
CA VAL A 15 8.23 -63.78 11.26
C VAL A 15 8.13 -62.88 10.03
N ARG A 16 7.58 -63.37 8.91
CA ARG A 16 7.31 -62.54 7.72
C ARG A 16 6.27 -61.46 7.99
N PHE A 17 5.22 -61.79 8.74
CA PHE A 17 4.17 -60.83 9.12
C PHE A 17 4.74 -59.73 10.03
N LEU A 18 5.52 -60.12 11.04
CA LEU A 18 6.19 -59.19 11.96
C LEU A 18 7.22 -58.32 11.23
N CYS A 19 8.07 -58.89 10.39
CA CYS A 19 9.05 -58.13 9.59
C CYS A 19 8.36 -57.14 8.66
N ARG A 20 7.26 -57.53 8.00
CA ARG A 20 6.52 -56.63 7.11
C ARG A 20 5.84 -55.50 7.88
N HIS A 21 5.29 -55.77 9.07
CA HIS A 21 4.69 -54.74 9.92
C HIS A 21 5.73 -53.80 10.53
N VAL A 22 6.87 -54.34 11.00
CA VAL A 22 7.98 -53.54 11.55
C VAL A 22 8.64 -52.68 10.45
N LEU A 23 8.79 -53.20 9.23
CA LEU A 23 9.27 -52.41 8.09
C LEU A 23 8.27 -51.29 7.73
N TYR A 24 6.98 -51.59 7.74
CA TYR A 24 5.95 -50.62 7.35
C TYR A 24 5.77 -49.52 8.41
N LEU A 25 5.62 -49.88 9.69
CA LEU A 25 5.45 -48.94 10.79
C LEU A 25 6.77 -48.25 11.20
N GLY A 26 7.90 -48.94 11.09
CA GLY A 26 9.20 -48.43 11.54
C GLY A 26 10.00 -47.69 10.48
N ILE A 27 9.72 -47.90 9.19
CA ILE A 27 10.49 -47.27 8.09
C ILE A 27 9.57 -46.53 7.13
N VAL A 28 8.51 -47.17 6.62
CA VAL A 28 7.64 -46.56 5.58
C VAL A 28 6.82 -45.41 6.14
N VAL A 29 6.16 -45.58 7.29
CA VAL A 29 5.35 -44.51 7.92
C VAL A 29 6.21 -43.30 8.31
N PRO A 30 7.39 -43.46 8.95
CA PRO A 30 8.29 -42.34 9.21
C PRO A 30 8.79 -41.67 7.94
N LEU A 31 9.11 -42.42 6.88
CA LEU A 31 9.49 -41.84 5.58
C LEU A 31 8.35 -41.04 4.96
N ILE A 32 7.10 -41.50 5.05
CA ILE A 32 5.93 -40.76 4.58
C ILE A 32 5.72 -39.50 5.44
N LEU A 33 5.89 -39.57 6.76
CA LEU A 33 5.75 -38.41 7.64
C LEU A 33 6.87 -37.39 7.41
N VAL A 34 8.11 -37.84 7.20
CA VAL A 34 9.25 -36.99 6.84
C VAL A 34 9.03 -36.38 5.45
N ALA A 35 8.60 -37.18 4.47
CA ALA A 35 8.24 -36.67 3.15
C ALA A 35 7.08 -35.66 3.23
N ALA A 36 6.06 -35.91 4.04
CA ALA A 36 4.96 -34.96 4.27
C ALA A 36 5.44 -33.69 5.00
N PHE A 37 6.41 -33.80 5.91
CA PHE A 37 6.97 -32.66 6.63
C PHE A 37 7.87 -31.78 5.73
N TYR A 38 8.63 -32.40 4.80
CA TYR A 38 9.57 -31.69 3.92
C TYR A 38 8.97 -31.31 2.55
N LEU A 39 8.15 -32.18 1.95
CA LEU A 39 7.42 -31.86 0.72
C LEU A 39 6.09 -31.16 1.01
N GLY A 40 5.44 -31.36 2.15
CA GLY A 40 4.16 -30.72 2.45
C GLY A 40 4.18 -29.21 2.29
N PRO A 41 5.15 -28.47 2.86
CA PRO A 41 5.26 -27.03 2.66
C PRO A 41 5.50 -26.64 1.19
N ARG A 42 6.25 -27.45 0.43
CA ARG A 42 6.53 -27.20 -0.99
C ARG A 42 5.34 -27.54 -1.90
N ILE A 43 4.61 -28.61 -1.59
CA ILE A 43 3.36 -29.01 -2.25
C ILE A 43 2.28 -27.99 -1.92
N VAL A 44 2.18 -27.51 -0.68
CA VAL A 44 1.27 -26.42 -0.30
C VAL A 44 1.63 -25.11 -1.00
N ALA A 45 2.91 -24.80 -1.21
CA ALA A 45 3.32 -23.63 -2.00
C ALA A 45 3.01 -23.78 -3.50
N LEU A 46 3.19 -24.98 -4.08
CA LEU A 46 2.81 -25.29 -5.47
C LEU A 46 1.29 -25.35 -5.68
N CYS A 47 0.56 -25.88 -4.69
CA CYS A 47 -0.88 -25.99 -4.68
C CYS A 47 -1.57 -24.70 -4.19
N GLY A 48 -0.86 -23.79 -3.53
CA GLY A 48 -1.39 -22.52 -3.03
C GLY A 48 -2.03 -21.72 -4.16
N VAL A 49 -1.29 -21.54 -5.26
CA VAL A 49 -1.79 -20.93 -6.51
C VAL A 49 -3.04 -21.66 -7.07
N TRP A 50 -3.19 -22.95 -6.80
CA TRP A 50 -4.34 -23.76 -7.26
C TRP A 50 -5.51 -23.78 -6.28
N PHE A 51 -5.35 -23.27 -5.06
CA PHE A 51 -6.35 -23.25 -3.99
C PHE A 51 -6.57 -21.88 -3.35
N ASP A 52 -5.92 -20.83 -3.85
CA ASP A 52 -6.20 -19.45 -3.49
C ASP A 52 -7.68 -19.12 -3.84
N PRO A 53 -8.37 -18.34 -3.00
CA PRO A 53 -9.71 -17.90 -3.29
C PRO A 53 -9.71 -17.12 -4.62
N LEU A 54 -10.76 -17.34 -5.40
CA LEU A 54 -10.91 -16.77 -6.73
C LEU A 54 -12.28 -16.14 -6.88
N THR A 55 -12.32 -14.97 -7.52
CA THR A 55 -13.56 -14.42 -8.08
C THR A 55 -13.63 -14.68 -9.57
N LEU A 56 -14.59 -15.52 -9.98
CA LEU A 56 -14.87 -15.81 -11.38
C LEU A 56 -15.95 -14.86 -11.91
N VAL A 57 -15.61 -14.05 -12.92
CA VAL A 57 -16.60 -13.23 -13.62
C VAL A 57 -17.21 -14.05 -14.74
N GLN A 58 -18.53 -14.26 -14.73
CA GLN A 58 -19.28 -14.94 -15.79
C GLN A 58 -19.54 -13.99 -16.97
N PRO A 59 -19.86 -14.51 -18.18
CA PRO A 59 -20.34 -13.69 -19.28
C PRO A 59 -21.53 -12.81 -18.84
N ILE A 60 -21.44 -11.51 -19.12
CA ILE A 60 -22.46 -10.53 -18.68
C ILE A 60 -23.44 -10.34 -19.83
N GLU A 61 -24.69 -10.74 -19.65
CA GLU A 61 -25.68 -10.72 -20.75
C GLU A 61 -25.94 -9.29 -21.24
N VAL A 62 -25.95 -9.07 -22.55
CA VAL A 62 -26.29 -7.76 -23.16
C VAL A 62 -27.54 -7.82 -24.04
N SER A 63 -28.30 -6.72 -24.06
CA SER A 63 -29.45 -6.56 -24.97
C SER A 63 -29.03 -6.48 -26.44
N ASP A 64 -29.95 -6.78 -27.36
CA ASP A 64 -29.69 -6.73 -28.80
C ASP A 64 -29.32 -5.32 -29.30
N ASP A 65 -29.75 -4.28 -28.60
CA ASP A 65 -29.38 -2.89 -28.92
C ASP A 65 -27.89 -2.63 -28.65
N PHE A 66 -27.34 -3.17 -27.56
CA PHE A 66 -25.92 -3.10 -27.26
C PHE A 66 -25.09 -4.01 -28.18
N ARG A 67 -25.62 -5.19 -28.56
CA ARG A 67 -24.96 -6.06 -29.55
C ARG A 67 -24.77 -5.36 -30.89
N ARG A 68 -25.76 -4.57 -31.32
CA ARG A 68 -25.66 -3.74 -32.53
C ARG A 68 -24.59 -2.65 -32.45
N GLN A 69 -24.22 -2.21 -31.25
CA GLN A 69 -23.12 -1.28 -30.99
C GLN A 69 -21.76 -1.98 -30.84
N GLY A 70 -21.70 -3.31 -30.99
CA GLY A 70 -20.46 -4.10 -30.92
C GLY A 70 -20.13 -4.66 -29.55
N TYR A 71 -21.03 -4.54 -28.56
CA TYR A 71 -20.85 -5.22 -27.27
C TYR A 71 -21.18 -6.70 -27.37
N THR A 72 -20.40 -7.52 -26.67
CA THR A 72 -20.68 -8.94 -26.50
C THR A 72 -20.63 -9.29 -25.01
N ASP A 73 -21.26 -10.42 -24.65
CA ASP A 73 -21.28 -10.88 -23.26
C ASP A 73 -19.86 -11.08 -22.70
N GLN A 74 -18.93 -11.53 -23.55
CA GLN A 74 -17.51 -11.69 -23.23
C GLN A 74 -16.77 -10.36 -23.14
N THR A 75 -17.11 -9.37 -23.97
CA THR A 75 -16.49 -8.05 -23.92
C THR A 75 -16.71 -7.39 -22.57
N LEU A 76 -17.93 -7.43 -22.05
CA LEU A 76 -18.23 -6.85 -20.73
C LEU A 76 -17.60 -7.65 -19.59
N GLN A 77 -17.57 -8.98 -19.69
CA GLN A 77 -16.86 -9.84 -18.75
C GLN A 77 -15.38 -9.45 -18.64
N HIS A 78 -14.67 -9.36 -19.77
CA HIS A 78 -13.27 -8.96 -19.80
C HIS A 78 -13.07 -7.53 -19.28
N LEU A 79 -13.93 -6.59 -19.67
CA LEU A 79 -13.84 -5.21 -19.20
C LEU A 79 -14.00 -5.11 -17.68
N LEU A 80 -14.88 -5.90 -17.06
CA LEU A 80 -15.01 -5.93 -15.60
C LEU A 80 -13.78 -6.55 -14.93
N VAL A 81 -13.23 -7.64 -15.48
CA VAL A 81 -12.00 -8.27 -14.97
C VAL A 81 -10.81 -7.32 -15.04
N ASP A 82 -10.64 -6.63 -16.16
CA ASP A 82 -9.58 -5.63 -16.33
C ASP A 82 -9.78 -4.48 -15.34
N THR A 83 -11.03 -4.02 -15.16
CA THR A 83 -11.35 -2.95 -14.20
C THR A 83 -11.07 -3.37 -12.75
N LEU A 84 -11.36 -4.61 -12.37
CA LEU A 84 -11.02 -5.17 -11.06
C LEU A 84 -9.50 -5.21 -10.85
N SER A 85 -8.74 -5.63 -11.87
CA SER A 85 -7.28 -5.64 -11.84
C SER A 85 -6.72 -4.21 -11.68
N ASP A 86 -7.26 -3.24 -12.44
CA ASP A 86 -6.87 -1.84 -12.36
C ASP A 86 -7.12 -1.25 -10.97
N VAL A 87 -8.31 -1.44 -10.40
CA VAL A 87 -8.66 -0.90 -9.06
C VAL A 87 -7.77 -1.51 -7.98
N ARG A 88 -7.46 -2.81 -8.05
CA ARG A 88 -6.56 -3.49 -7.10
C ARG A 88 -5.12 -2.97 -7.24
N LYS A 89 -4.61 -2.84 -8.46
CA LYS A 89 -3.29 -2.26 -8.73
C LYS A 89 -3.16 -0.82 -8.23
N GLU A 90 -4.21 -0.02 -8.37
CA GLU A 90 -4.25 1.33 -7.82
C GLU A 90 -4.27 1.37 -6.28
N ALA A 91 -4.76 0.32 -5.62
CA ALA A 91 -4.74 0.20 -4.16
C ALA A 91 -3.34 -0.10 -3.60
N GLU A 92 -2.56 -0.93 -4.31
CA GLU A 92 -1.21 -1.39 -3.88
C GLU A 92 -0.19 -0.25 -3.70
N SER A 93 -0.44 0.94 -4.26
CA SER A 93 0.45 2.10 -4.12
C SER A 93 0.46 2.70 -2.70
N VAL A 94 -0.54 2.38 -1.88
CA VAL A 94 -0.73 3.02 -0.56
C VAL A 94 -0.13 2.18 0.56
N THR A 95 -0.41 0.88 0.57
CA THR A 95 0.20 -0.11 1.47
C THR A 95 0.78 -1.28 0.66
N PRO A 96 1.90 -1.87 1.07
CA PRO A 96 2.50 -3.03 0.38
C PRO A 96 1.82 -4.35 0.79
N ALA A 97 0.58 -4.30 1.29
CA ALA A 97 -0.22 -5.48 1.55
C ALA A 97 -0.57 -6.13 0.20
N ASN A 98 -0.27 -7.42 0.06
CA ASN A 98 -0.69 -8.18 -1.11
C ASN A 98 -2.13 -8.66 -0.93
N ASP A 99 -2.86 -8.69 -2.04
CA ASP A 99 -4.14 -9.33 -2.12
C ASP A 99 -4.04 -10.85 -1.85
N THR A 100 -5.07 -11.42 -1.25
CA THR A 100 -5.18 -12.87 -1.04
C THR A 100 -6.09 -13.53 -2.07
N GLU A 101 -6.83 -12.74 -2.86
CA GLU A 101 -7.81 -13.24 -3.81
C GLU A 101 -7.42 -12.90 -5.25
N ASN A 102 -7.48 -13.89 -6.14
CA ASN A 102 -7.23 -13.69 -7.57
C ASN A 102 -8.57 -13.43 -8.30
N VAL A 103 -8.58 -12.54 -9.30
CA VAL A 103 -9.78 -12.28 -10.14
C VAL A 103 -9.48 -12.75 -11.55
N LEU A 104 -10.33 -13.62 -12.11
CA LEU A 104 -10.14 -14.17 -13.45
C LEU A 104 -11.44 -14.19 -14.26
N ALA A 105 -11.32 -13.96 -15.57
CA ALA A 105 -12.41 -14.19 -16.54
C ALA A 105 -12.65 -15.68 -16.77
N GLU A 106 -11.58 -16.48 -16.71
CA GLU A 106 -11.61 -17.93 -16.89
C GLU A 106 -10.45 -18.55 -16.12
N PHE A 107 -10.69 -19.68 -15.45
CA PHE A 107 -9.65 -20.42 -14.75
C PHE A 107 -8.91 -21.35 -15.74
N LYS A 108 -7.84 -20.87 -16.36
CA LYS A 108 -7.02 -21.67 -17.28
C LYS A 108 -5.96 -22.50 -16.53
N LEU A 109 -6.33 -23.71 -16.10
CA LEU A 109 -5.36 -24.72 -15.66
C LEU A 109 -4.52 -25.21 -16.86
N PRO A 110 -3.19 -25.36 -16.74
CA PRO A 110 -2.46 -26.20 -17.68
C PRO A 110 -3.00 -27.62 -17.56
N ASP A 111 -3.31 -28.27 -18.68
CA ASP A 111 -3.95 -29.57 -18.66
C ASP A 111 -2.88 -30.66 -18.49
N PHE A 112 -2.72 -31.14 -17.25
CA PHE A 112 -1.82 -32.25 -16.96
C PHE A 112 -2.61 -33.55 -17.00
N THR A 113 -2.08 -34.56 -17.68
CA THR A 113 -2.60 -35.92 -17.61
C THR A 113 -1.93 -36.68 -16.48
N VAL A 114 -2.71 -37.36 -15.63
CA VAL A 114 -2.16 -38.26 -14.61
C VAL A 114 -1.40 -39.42 -15.30
N PRO A 115 -0.12 -39.63 -14.99
CA PRO A 115 0.66 -40.72 -15.58
C PRO A 115 -0.01 -42.08 -15.36
N GLY A 116 -0.19 -42.84 -16.44
CA GLY A 116 -0.74 -44.21 -16.40
C GLY A 116 -2.27 -44.33 -16.45
N THR A 117 -3.03 -43.23 -16.36
CA THR A 117 -4.51 -43.27 -16.49
C THR A 117 -5.03 -42.53 -17.73
N GLY A 118 -4.25 -41.60 -18.29
CA GLY A 118 -4.67 -40.76 -19.42
C GLY A 118 -5.74 -39.70 -19.06
N LEU A 119 -6.12 -39.62 -17.79
CA LEU A 119 -7.14 -38.69 -17.32
C LEU A 119 -6.54 -37.30 -17.07
N SER A 120 -7.21 -36.28 -17.58
CA SER A 120 -6.94 -34.87 -17.26
C SER A 120 -7.20 -34.60 -15.77
N VAL A 121 -6.31 -33.84 -15.13
CA VAL A 121 -6.48 -33.39 -13.73
C VAL A 121 -7.44 -32.21 -13.62
N ARG A 122 -7.75 -31.51 -14.72
CA ARG A 122 -8.59 -30.29 -14.70
C ARG A 122 -9.99 -30.51 -14.11
N PRO A 123 -10.80 -31.49 -14.55
CA PRO A 123 -12.14 -31.72 -13.99
C PRO A 123 -12.11 -32.07 -12.49
N LEU A 124 -11.04 -32.72 -12.03
CA LEU A 124 -10.87 -33.06 -10.62
C LEU A 124 -10.58 -31.82 -9.77
N ILE A 125 -9.78 -30.89 -10.27
CA ILE A 125 -9.52 -29.61 -9.59
C ILE A 125 -10.78 -28.75 -9.58
N GLU A 126 -11.48 -28.61 -10.71
CA GLU A 126 -12.73 -27.85 -10.79
C GLU A 126 -13.79 -28.42 -9.84
N PHE A 127 -13.93 -29.74 -9.80
CA PHE A 127 -14.85 -30.42 -8.87
C PHE A 127 -14.44 -30.20 -7.41
N ALA A 128 -13.15 -30.30 -7.09
CA ALA A 128 -12.64 -30.06 -5.75
C ALA A 128 -12.88 -28.61 -5.30
N ARG A 129 -12.64 -27.61 -6.15
CA ARG A 129 -12.91 -26.19 -5.85
C ARG A 129 -14.40 -25.93 -5.60
N THR A 130 -15.26 -26.55 -6.41
CA THR A 130 -16.72 -26.48 -6.25
C THR A 130 -17.18 -27.10 -4.92
N LEU A 131 -16.65 -28.27 -4.55
CA LEU A 131 -16.94 -28.93 -3.28
C LEU A 131 -16.45 -28.12 -2.07
N LEU A 132 -15.29 -27.49 -2.19
CA LEU A 132 -14.69 -26.72 -1.11
C LEU A 132 -15.36 -25.36 -0.90
N LYS A 133 -16.29 -24.94 -1.79
CA LYS A 133 -16.98 -23.64 -1.71
C LYS A 133 -16.00 -22.51 -1.38
N ARG A 134 -14.99 -22.32 -2.23
CA ARG A 134 -13.97 -21.26 -2.03
C ARG A 134 -14.04 -20.12 -3.02
N ASP A 135 -14.79 -20.31 -4.11
CA ASP A 135 -14.80 -19.39 -5.23
C ASP A 135 -16.04 -18.50 -5.18
N SER A 136 -15.81 -17.21 -5.33
CA SER A 136 -16.85 -16.21 -5.54
C SER A 136 -17.18 -16.16 -7.02
N SER A 137 -18.40 -15.73 -7.37
CA SER A 137 -18.79 -15.53 -8.77
C SER A 137 -19.50 -14.22 -8.96
N VAL A 138 -19.20 -13.54 -10.07
CA VAL A 138 -19.90 -12.32 -10.49
C VAL A 138 -20.69 -12.63 -11.75
N TYR A 139 -21.98 -12.30 -11.75
CA TYR A 139 -22.87 -12.53 -12.88
C TYR A 139 -23.92 -11.42 -12.96
N GLY A 140 -24.57 -11.31 -14.12
CA GLY A 140 -25.64 -10.35 -14.32
C GLY A 140 -25.81 -9.94 -15.77
N SER A 141 -26.46 -8.80 -15.98
CA SER A 141 -26.85 -8.33 -17.29
C SER A 141 -26.87 -6.82 -17.42
N VAL A 142 -26.75 -6.34 -18.66
CA VAL A 142 -27.01 -4.96 -19.05
C VAL A 142 -28.32 -4.90 -19.83
N VAL A 143 -29.26 -4.14 -19.29
CA VAL A 143 -30.62 -4.03 -19.83
C VAL A 143 -30.90 -2.59 -20.29
N GLY A 144 -31.74 -2.46 -21.33
CA GLY A 144 -32.09 -1.17 -21.92
C GLY A 144 -31.36 -0.88 -23.24
N SER A 145 -31.22 0.41 -23.53
CA SER A 145 -30.65 0.94 -24.79
C SER A 145 -29.42 1.79 -24.52
N PRO A 146 -28.55 2.05 -25.52
CA PRO A 146 -27.38 2.91 -25.36
C PRO A 146 -27.69 4.33 -24.81
N SER A 147 -28.90 4.85 -25.07
CA SER A 147 -29.35 6.14 -24.55
C SER A 147 -29.86 6.11 -23.10
N SER A 148 -30.21 4.93 -22.58
CA SER A 148 -30.75 4.71 -21.24
C SER A 148 -30.68 3.23 -20.90
N PHE A 149 -29.77 2.85 -20.01
CA PHE A 149 -29.52 1.45 -19.62
C PHE A 149 -29.26 1.32 -18.13
N ALA A 150 -29.38 0.09 -17.63
CA ALA A 150 -29.00 -0.30 -16.28
C ALA A 150 -28.02 -1.48 -16.33
N VAL A 151 -27.01 -1.45 -15.47
CA VAL A 151 -26.04 -2.53 -15.28
C VAL A 151 -26.39 -3.24 -13.98
N ILE A 152 -26.89 -4.46 -14.08
CA ILE A 152 -27.37 -5.25 -12.94
C ILE A 152 -26.39 -6.40 -12.74
N LEU A 153 -25.51 -6.25 -11.75
CA LEU A 153 -24.50 -7.26 -11.43
C LEU A 153 -24.69 -7.75 -10.00
N THR A 154 -24.37 -9.01 -9.76
CA THR A 154 -24.42 -9.65 -8.44
C THR A 154 -23.11 -10.39 -8.19
N LEU A 155 -22.49 -10.14 -7.04
CA LEU A 155 -21.44 -10.99 -6.48
C LEU A 155 -22.11 -12.07 -5.63
N ARG A 156 -21.70 -13.32 -5.80
CA ARG A 156 -22.07 -14.43 -4.94
C ARG A 156 -20.82 -14.96 -4.24
N ASP A 157 -20.82 -14.88 -2.93
CA ASP A 157 -19.77 -15.41 -2.06
C ASP A 157 -19.77 -16.95 -2.07
N PRO A 158 -18.66 -17.57 -1.64
CA PRO A 158 -18.57 -19.03 -1.63
C PRO A 158 -19.58 -19.71 -0.69
N ASP A 159 -19.99 -19.02 0.39
CA ASP A 159 -21.04 -19.47 1.30
C ASP A 159 -22.47 -19.30 0.75
N GLY A 160 -22.60 -18.66 -0.41
CA GLY A 160 -23.86 -18.43 -1.11
C GLY A 160 -24.53 -17.10 -0.80
N ARG A 161 -23.95 -16.24 0.06
CA ARG A 161 -24.43 -14.86 0.23
C ARG A 161 -24.27 -14.09 -1.08
N THR A 162 -25.17 -13.15 -1.34
CA THR A 162 -25.16 -12.34 -2.55
C THR A 162 -25.08 -10.86 -2.21
N VAL A 163 -24.27 -10.12 -2.96
CA VAL A 163 -24.11 -8.68 -2.87
C VAL A 163 -24.48 -8.07 -4.22
N ALA A 164 -25.46 -7.17 -4.24
CA ALA A 164 -25.80 -6.43 -5.45
C ALA A 164 -24.67 -5.42 -5.76
N LEU A 165 -24.18 -5.45 -7.00
CA LEU A 165 -23.07 -4.65 -7.49
C LEU A 165 -23.60 -3.50 -8.35
N GLY A 166 -24.40 -2.63 -7.75
CA GLY A 166 -24.88 -1.39 -8.36
C GLY A 166 -26.29 -0.97 -7.94
N ASN A 167 -26.45 0.34 -7.72
CA ASN A 167 -27.53 1.21 -8.24
C ASN A 167 -27.41 2.62 -7.62
N ASP A 168 -26.50 3.46 -8.13
CA ASP A 168 -26.57 4.93 -7.90
C ASP A 168 -26.42 5.69 -9.24
N VAL A 169 -27.13 5.23 -10.27
CA VAL A 169 -27.73 6.20 -11.18
C VAL A 169 -29.16 6.34 -10.67
N PRO A 170 -29.50 7.42 -9.94
CA PRO A 170 -30.85 7.58 -9.42
C PRO A 170 -31.85 7.43 -10.58
N PRO A 171 -32.89 6.61 -10.44
CA PRO A 171 -33.95 6.55 -11.45
C PRO A 171 -34.72 7.88 -11.58
N ASP A 172 -34.50 8.86 -10.70
CA ASP A 172 -35.47 9.95 -10.51
C ASP A 172 -34.89 11.29 -9.99
N THR A 173 -33.68 11.70 -10.37
CA THR A 173 -33.24 13.09 -10.06
C THR A 173 -33.73 14.13 -11.08
N GLY A 174 -34.47 13.75 -12.13
CA GLY A 174 -34.89 14.69 -13.19
C GLY A 174 -33.72 15.33 -13.97
N VAL A 175 -32.48 15.16 -13.51
CA VAL A 175 -31.24 15.47 -14.21
C VAL A 175 -30.85 14.19 -14.92
N LYS A 176 -31.28 14.07 -16.19
CA LYS A 176 -30.67 13.09 -17.09
C LYS A 176 -29.16 13.32 -17.02
N PRO A 177 -28.33 12.34 -16.62
CA PRO A 177 -26.92 12.47 -16.90
C PRO A 177 -26.84 12.75 -18.39
N ASN A 178 -26.17 13.83 -18.76
CA ASN A 178 -25.97 14.17 -20.16
C ASN A 178 -25.00 13.12 -20.70
N VAL A 179 -25.48 11.88 -20.90
CA VAL A 179 -24.71 10.74 -21.40
C VAL A 179 -24.53 11.00 -22.89
N THR A 180 -23.61 11.91 -23.20
CA THR A 180 -23.16 12.11 -24.57
C THR A 180 -22.28 10.95 -25.03
N ASN A 181 -21.89 10.02 -24.12
CA ASN A 181 -21.04 8.88 -24.42
C ASN A 181 -21.38 7.64 -23.57
N GLU A 182 -22.10 6.68 -24.17
CA GLU A 182 -22.50 5.40 -23.59
C GLU A 182 -21.30 4.57 -23.06
N SER A 183 -20.17 4.57 -23.79
CA SER A 183 -18.94 3.89 -23.38
C SER A 183 -18.35 4.43 -22.07
N LEU A 184 -18.51 5.73 -21.80
CA LEU A 184 -18.05 6.33 -20.54
C LEU A 184 -18.96 5.92 -19.37
N ALA A 185 -20.28 5.91 -19.59
CA ALA A 185 -21.25 5.47 -18.59
C ALA A 185 -21.06 3.98 -18.24
N MET A 186 -20.83 3.12 -19.24
CA MET A 186 -20.55 1.70 -19.04
C MET A 186 -19.29 1.49 -18.18
N ARG A 187 -18.20 2.18 -18.52
CA ARG A 187 -16.94 2.11 -17.74
C ARG A 187 -17.10 2.60 -16.31
N HIS A 188 -17.89 3.65 -16.09
CA HIS A 188 -18.17 4.14 -14.75
C HIS A 188 -18.97 3.10 -13.92
N ALA A 189 -20.01 2.50 -14.51
CA ALA A 189 -20.81 1.47 -13.84
C ALA A 189 -19.99 0.23 -13.48
N LEU A 190 -19.14 -0.26 -14.40
CA LEU A 190 -18.26 -1.39 -14.12
C LEU A 190 -17.19 -1.07 -13.08
N ARG A 191 -16.67 0.16 -13.07
CA ARG A 191 -15.74 0.62 -12.02
C ARG A 191 -16.43 0.68 -10.65
N GLN A 192 -17.67 1.15 -10.59
CA GLN A 192 -18.45 1.14 -9.34
C GLN A 192 -18.68 -0.30 -8.84
N ALA A 193 -19.07 -1.22 -9.73
CA ALA A 193 -19.20 -2.63 -9.40
C ALA A 193 -17.87 -3.22 -8.87
N ALA A 194 -16.75 -2.94 -9.56
CA ALA A 194 -15.42 -3.38 -9.14
C ALA A 194 -15.03 -2.85 -7.76
N THR A 195 -15.32 -1.57 -7.47
CA THR A 195 -15.05 -0.99 -6.14
C THR A 195 -15.93 -1.59 -5.05
N THR A 196 -17.20 -1.91 -5.33
CA THR A 196 -18.09 -2.59 -4.38
C THR A 196 -17.62 -4.02 -4.09
N ILE A 197 -17.18 -4.75 -5.12
CA ILE A 197 -16.55 -6.07 -4.95
C ILE A 197 -15.33 -5.94 -4.05
N LEU A 198 -14.44 -4.99 -4.35
CA LEU A 198 -13.22 -4.77 -3.56
C LEU A 198 -13.54 -4.40 -2.11
N GLN A 199 -14.54 -3.55 -1.87
CA GLN A 199 -14.98 -3.18 -0.52
C GLN A 199 -15.46 -4.39 0.27
N HIS A 200 -16.18 -5.30 -0.36
CA HIS A 200 -16.72 -6.50 0.26
C HIS A 200 -15.63 -7.54 0.55
N GLN A 201 -14.73 -7.76 -0.39
CA GLN A 201 -13.71 -8.83 -0.33
C GLN A 201 -12.43 -8.41 0.37
N SER A 202 -12.00 -7.15 0.23
CA SER A 202 -10.79 -6.62 0.84
C SER A 202 -10.99 -5.17 1.30
N PRO A 203 -11.57 -4.95 2.49
CA PRO A 203 -11.77 -3.61 3.05
C PRO A 203 -10.49 -2.78 3.13
N LEU A 204 -9.34 -3.41 3.40
CA LEU A 204 -8.02 -2.76 3.44
C LEU A 204 -7.60 -2.21 2.08
N LEU A 205 -7.72 -3.02 1.02
CA LEU A 205 -7.39 -2.58 -0.33
C LEU A 205 -8.38 -1.54 -0.84
N HIS A 206 -9.66 -1.66 -0.48
CA HIS A 206 -10.63 -0.63 -0.79
C HIS A 206 -10.30 0.71 -0.13
N ALA A 207 -9.94 0.72 1.16
CA ALA A 207 -9.48 1.95 1.85
C ALA A 207 -8.20 2.51 1.21
N SER A 208 -7.29 1.65 0.77
CA SER A 208 -6.08 2.03 0.04
C SER A 208 -6.40 2.66 -1.32
N TYR A 209 -7.32 2.06 -2.10
CA TYR A 209 -7.82 2.63 -3.35
C TYR A 209 -8.43 4.02 -3.14
N LEU A 210 -9.30 4.19 -2.13
CA LEU A 210 -9.91 5.49 -1.81
C LEU A 210 -8.84 6.54 -1.44
N THR A 211 -7.80 6.14 -0.71
CA THR A 211 -6.66 7.02 -0.41
C THR A 211 -5.99 7.49 -1.70
N GLN A 212 -5.72 6.57 -2.64
CA GLN A 212 -5.07 6.90 -3.91
C GLN A 212 -5.96 7.79 -4.79
N MET A 213 -7.29 7.58 -4.78
CA MET A 213 -8.25 8.43 -5.48
C MET A 213 -8.25 9.84 -4.91
N GLU A 214 -8.26 9.96 -3.58
CA GLU A 214 -8.22 11.24 -2.91
C GLU A 214 -6.91 11.99 -3.19
N GLN A 215 -5.78 11.28 -3.15
CA GLN A 215 -4.50 11.84 -3.57
C GLN A 215 -4.55 12.35 -5.01
N LYS A 216 -5.04 11.56 -5.97
CA LYS A 216 -5.18 12.01 -7.36
C LYS A 216 -6.09 13.24 -7.46
N ARG A 217 -7.21 13.24 -6.74
CA ARG A 217 -8.20 14.34 -6.73
C ARG A 217 -7.56 15.64 -6.25
N CYS A 218 -6.87 15.64 -5.12
CA CYS A 218 -6.26 16.86 -4.59
C CYS A 218 -4.95 17.25 -5.28
N LEU A 219 -4.26 16.30 -5.94
CA LEU A 219 -3.13 16.60 -6.82
C LEU A 219 -3.58 17.30 -8.11
N GLN A 220 -4.70 16.89 -8.68
CA GLN A 220 -5.20 17.40 -9.97
C GLN A 220 -6.16 18.59 -9.82
N GLY A 221 -6.94 18.63 -8.73
CA GLY A 221 -7.84 19.71 -8.40
C GLY A 221 -7.16 20.71 -7.45
N ASN A 222 -7.39 22.01 -7.64
CA ASN A 222 -6.98 23.05 -6.69
C ASN A 222 -7.81 22.99 -5.38
N ALA A 223 -7.95 21.81 -4.77
CA ALA A 223 -8.74 21.57 -3.56
C ALA A 223 -7.86 20.90 -2.49
N PRO A 224 -8.10 21.17 -1.20
CA PRO A 224 -7.39 20.50 -0.13
C PRO A 224 -7.71 19.00 -0.13
N CYS A 225 -6.70 18.19 0.23
CA CYS A 225 -6.89 16.76 0.43
C CYS A 225 -7.75 16.51 1.67
N GLN A 226 -8.70 15.58 1.57
CA GLN A 226 -9.66 15.21 2.61
C GLN A 226 -9.57 13.71 2.86
N PHE A 227 -8.85 13.31 3.91
CA PHE A 227 -8.64 11.89 4.22
C PHE A 227 -9.50 11.40 5.39
N ASP A 228 -10.47 12.17 5.88
CA ASP A 228 -11.24 11.84 7.10
C ASP A 228 -11.99 10.51 6.97
N ASP A 229 -12.76 10.33 5.88
CA ASP A 229 -13.52 9.10 5.61
C ASP A 229 -12.58 7.89 5.45
N VAL A 230 -11.43 8.10 4.82
CA VAL A 230 -10.42 7.08 4.57
C VAL A 230 -9.75 6.67 5.88
N ARG A 231 -9.42 7.65 6.73
CA ARG A 231 -8.86 7.46 8.06
C ARG A 231 -9.81 6.64 8.92
N GLU A 232 -11.10 6.96 8.91
CA GLU A 232 -12.11 6.22 9.66
C GLU A 232 -12.15 4.74 9.23
N ARG A 233 -12.10 4.46 7.93
CA ARG A 233 -12.07 3.08 7.42
C ARG A 233 -10.86 2.30 7.89
N PHE A 234 -9.66 2.89 7.83
CA PHE A 234 -8.46 2.23 8.37
C PHE A 234 -8.54 2.06 9.88
N ALA A 235 -9.09 3.03 10.62
CA ALA A 235 -9.31 2.90 12.06
C ALA A 235 -10.24 1.73 12.40
N GLN A 236 -11.34 1.56 11.66
CA GLN A 236 -12.26 0.43 11.82
C GLN A 236 -11.57 -0.91 11.55
N ILE A 237 -10.74 -1.00 10.50
CA ILE A 237 -9.96 -2.22 10.18
C ILE A 237 -8.93 -2.52 11.28
N ALA A 238 -8.21 -1.51 11.75
CA ALA A 238 -7.25 -1.65 12.84
C ALA A 238 -7.92 -2.14 14.14
N ALA A 239 -9.09 -1.59 14.48
CA ALA A 239 -9.87 -1.95 15.67
C ALA A 239 -10.59 -3.31 15.56
N GLY A 240 -10.95 -3.74 14.34
CA GLY A 240 -11.70 -4.97 14.06
C GLY A 240 -10.94 -6.29 14.27
N SER A 241 -9.67 -6.22 14.70
CA SER A 241 -8.71 -7.32 14.88
C SER A 241 -9.08 -8.40 15.93
N GLY A 242 -10.33 -8.41 16.41
CA GLY A 242 -10.83 -9.30 17.46
C GLY A 242 -11.93 -10.29 17.09
N ARG A 243 -12.47 -10.33 15.86
CA ARG A 243 -13.70 -11.11 15.57
C ARG A 243 -13.57 -12.41 14.77
N ASP A 244 -12.40 -12.75 14.22
CA ASP A 244 -12.34 -13.83 13.23
C ASP A 244 -11.15 -14.78 13.48
N ALA A 245 -11.45 -16.07 13.66
CA ALA A 245 -10.51 -17.14 13.95
C ALA A 245 -9.61 -17.55 12.76
N SER A 246 -9.64 -16.82 11.64
CA SER A 246 -9.00 -17.17 10.37
C SER A 246 -7.61 -16.53 10.13
N GLY A 247 -7.10 -15.70 11.05
CA GLY A 247 -5.77 -15.09 10.94
C GLY A 247 -5.67 -13.91 9.96
N ALA A 248 -6.58 -13.81 8.98
CA ALA A 248 -6.67 -12.70 8.02
C ALA A 248 -7.02 -11.34 8.69
N SER A 249 -7.72 -11.33 9.83
CA SER A 249 -8.13 -10.11 10.53
C SER A 249 -7.03 -9.42 11.37
N ARG A 250 -5.91 -10.10 11.65
CA ARG A 250 -4.85 -9.54 12.52
C ARG A 250 -3.74 -8.86 11.74
N GLU A 251 -3.31 -9.42 10.60
CA GLU A 251 -2.27 -8.81 9.79
C GLU A 251 -2.78 -7.53 9.09
N GLU A 252 -4.03 -7.54 8.61
CA GLU A 252 -4.69 -6.35 8.04
C GLU A 252 -4.70 -5.17 9.00
N ALA A 253 -4.85 -5.41 10.30
CA ALA A 253 -4.78 -4.36 11.31
C ALA A 253 -3.40 -3.70 11.37
N ALA A 254 -2.31 -4.46 11.20
CA ALA A 254 -0.96 -3.90 11.12
C ALA A 254 -0.80 -3.00 9.88
N TRP A 255 -1.33 -3.44 8.74
CA TRP A 255 -1.32 -2.65 7.51
C TRP A 255 -2.20 -1.41 7.59
N ALA A 256 -3.37 -1.50 8.23
CA ALA A 256 -4.25 -0.36 8.48
C ALA A 256 -3.60 0.66 9.42
N MET A 257 -2.91 0.21 10.47
CA MET A 257 -2.11 1.08 11.35
C MET A 257 -0.97 1.76 10.59
N LEU A 258 -0.34 1.05 9.65
CA LEU A 258 0.69 1.63 8.79
C LEU A 258 0.11 2.73 7.89
N ALA A 259 -1.08 2.50 7.33
CA ALA A 259 -1.80 3.49 6.53
C ALA A 259 -2.19 4.72 7.37
N LEU A 260 -2.70 4.53 8.59
CA LEU A 260 -2.99 5.62 9.54
C LEU A 260 -1.74 6.45 9.84
N SER A 261 -0.60 5.80 10.09
CA SER A 261 0.68 6.49 10.26
C SER A 261 1.04 7.37 9.05
N LYS A 262 0.80 6.87 7.83
CA LYS A 262 1.01 7.65 6.59
C LYS A 262 0.07 8.86 6.52
N LEU A 263 -1.22 8.66 6.80
CA LEU A 263 -2.23 9.71 6.79
C LEU A 263 -1.97 10.80 7.85
N ASP A 264 -1.54 10.41 9.05
CA ASP A 264 -1.09 11.34 10.08
C ASP A 264 0.07 12.20 9.61
N THR A 265 1.04 11.58 8.94
CA THR A 265 2.17 12.31 8.35
C THR A 265 1.67 13.34 7.34
N TYR A 266 0.72 12.97 6.47
CA TYR A 266 0.13 13.91 5.51
C TYR A 266 -0.55 15.09 6.18
N ALA A 267 -1.27 14.83 7.28
CA ALA A 267 -1.92 15.83 8.12
C ALA A 267 -0.95 16.61 9.04
N ARG A 268 0.36 16.30 8.98
CA ARG A 268 1.41 16.86 9.84
C ARG A 268 1.24 16.55 11.34
N ASP A 269 0.45 15.52 11.66
CA ASP A 269 0.39 14.91 13.00
C ASP A 269 1.53 13.91 13.16
N TYR A 270 2.76 14.41 13.27
CA TYR A 270 3.94 13.54 13.32
C TYR A 270 3.98 12.67 14.60
N GLU A 271 3.47 13.17 15.74
CA GLU A 271 3.39 12.36 16.96
C GLU A 271 2.34 11.24 16.80
N GLY A 272 1.18 11.50 16.20
CA GLY A 272 0.21 10.48 15.81
C GLY A 272 0.80 9.43 14.87
N SER A 273 1.53 9.87 13.85
CA SER A 273 2.21 9.00 12.90
C SER A 273 3.17 8.04 13.59
N ILE A 274 3.99 8.57 14.50
CA ILE A 274 4.96 7.81 15.28
C ILE A 274 4.26 6.84 16.24
N ARG A 275 3.16 7.26 16.89
CA ARG A 275 2.37 6.37 17.74
C ARG A 275 1.86 5.15 16.97
N HIS A 276 1.20 5.34 15.82
CA HIS A 276 0.71 4.21 15.02
C HIS A 276 1.84 3.29 14.55
N ALA A 277 2.95 3.85 14.06
CA ALA A 277 4.11 3.07 13.63
C ALA A 277 4.74 2.29 14.79
N ARG A 278 4.88 2.92 15.96
CA ARG A 278 5.41 2.28 17.17
C ARG A 278 4.51 1.16 17.68
N SER A 279 3.19 1.33 17.66
CA SER A 279 2.26 0.26 18.02
C SER A 279 2.49 -1.01 17.19
N ILE A 280 2.83 -0.87 15.89
CA ILE A 280 3.16 -2.03 15.05
C ILE A 280 4.40 -2.74 15.56
N VAL A 281 5.45 -1.98 15.90
CA VAL A 281 6.69 -2.50 16.44
C VAL A 281 6.45 -3.21 17.77
N ASP A 282 5.73 -2.58 18.70
CA ASP A 282 5.49 -3.12 20.03
C ASP A 282 4.63 -4.40 19.98
N MET A 283 3.58 -4.42 19.17
CA MET A 283 2.71 -5.59 18.97
C MET A 283 3.43 -6.75 18.28
N SER A 284 4.47 -6.48 17.49
CA SER A 284 5.22 -7.52 16.78
C SER A 284 6.04 -8.44 17.70
N GLU A 285 6.25 -8.05 18.96
CA GLU A 285 6.85 -8.92 19.97
C GLU A 285 5.91 -10.09 20.31
N GLU A 286 4.60 -9.86 20.27
CA GLU A 286 3.56 -10.84 20.61
C GLU A 286 2.98 -11.51 19.35
N LEU A 287 2.76 -10.73 18.29
CA LEU A 287 2.09 -11.17 17.07
C LEU A 287 3.10 -11.39 15.94
N HIS A 288 3.37 -12.66 15.62
CA HIS A 288 4.33 -13.01 14.58
C HIS A 288 3.98 -12.41 13.20
N SER A 289 2.69 -12.34 12.83
CA SER A 289 2.26 -11.77 11.55
C SER A 289 2.62 -10.28 11.40
N TRP A 290 2.68 -9.53 12.50
CA TRP A 290 3.03 -8.10 12.49
C TRP A 290 4.52 -7.85 12.25
N LYS A 291 5.38 -8.87 12.44
CA LYS A 291 6.82 -8.75 12.17
C LYS A 291 7.11 -8.42 10.71
N ARG A 292 6.24 -8.84 9.78
CA ARG A 292 6.37 -8.50 8.37
C ARG A 292 6.23 -7.00 8.13
N VAL A 293 5.33 -6.30 8.85
CA VAL A 293 5.02 -4.88 8.63
C VAL A 293 6.09 -3.94 9.23
N ARG A 294 6.91 -4.42 10.17
CA ARG A 294 7.92 -3.62 10.89
C ARG A 294 8.87 -2.77 10.05
N PRO A 295 9.45 -3.25 8.93
CA PRO A 295 10.36 -2.43 8.13
C PRO A 295 9.68 -1.15 7.63
N TRP A 296 8.41 -1.26 7.22
CA TRP A 296 7.60 -0.12 6.79
C TRP A 296 7.20 0.77 7.96
N ALA A 297 6.89 0.20 9.13
CA ALA A 297 6.59 0.97 10.33
C ALA A 297 7.79 1.81 10.78
N TYR A 298 9.00 1.23 10.85
CA TYR A 298 10.22 1.98 11.14
C TYR A 298 10.49 3.06 10.08
N TYR A 299 10.20 2.77 8.80
CA TYR A 299 10.30 3.77 7.75
C TYR A 299 9.37 4.97 7.99
N ASN A 300 8.07 4.74 8.24
CA ASN A 300 7.13 5.84 8.49
C ASN A 300 7.49 6.65 9.75
N TRP A 301 7.88 5.97 10.84
CA TRP A 301 8.38 6.63 12.05
C TRP A 301 9.59 7.52 11.71
N GLY A 302 10.56 6.98 10.98
CA GLY A 302 11.72 7.74 10.52
C GLY A 302 11.38 8.97 9.69
N VAL A 303 10.43 8.85 8.76
CA VAL A 303 9.95 9.97 7.93
C VAL A 303 9.26 11.04 8.78
N ALA A 304 8.41 10.67 9.73
CA ALA A 304 7.79 11.62 10.64
C ALA A 304 8.84 12.36 11.48
N LEU A 305 9.86 11.66 12.00
CA LEU A 305 10.98 12.29 12.71
C LEU A 305 11.79 13.24 11.82
N MET A 306 11.99 12.89 10.54
CA MET A 306 12.64 13.77 9.56
C MET A 306 11.87 15.08 9.40
N ASP A 307 10.54 15.00 9.27
CA ASP A 307 9.69 16.18 9.11
C ASP A 307 9.58 17.02 10.40
N MET A 308 9.80 16.40 11.57
CA MET A 308 9.99 17.10 12.86
C MET A 308 11.38 17.74 13.03
N GLY A 309 12.34 17.45 12.15
CA GLY A 309 13.73 17.89 12.26
C GLY A 309 14.59 17.05 13.21
N CYS A 310 14.09 15.93 13.71
CA CYS A 310 14.77 15.01 14.62
C CYS A 310 15.67 14.02 13.86
N TYR A 311 16.67 14.54 13.13
CA TYR A 311 17.42 13.78 12.13
C TYR A 311 18.25 12.63 12.72
N GLN A 312 18.81 12.79 13.93
CA GLN A 312 19.58 11.73 14.57
C GLN A 312 18.70 10.54 14.95
N GLN A 313 17.57 10.81 15.60
CA GLN A 313 16.57 9.81 15.96
C GLN A 313 15.99 9.15 14.70
N ALA A 314 15.73 9.93 13.65
CA ALA A 314 15.28 9.42 12.37
C ALA A 314 16.29 8.41 11.80
N ALA A 315 17.58 8.74 11.79
CA ALA A 315 18.62 7.85 11.31
C ALA A 315 18.68 6.53 12.12
N ASP A 316 18.52 6.59 13.45
CA ASP A 316 18.52 5.40 14.30
C ASP A 316 17.34 4.47 14.03
N VAL A 317 16.14 5.04 13.84
CA VAL A 317 14.93 4.30 13.49
C VAL A 317 15.02 3.73 12.07
N LEU A 318 15.47 4.53 11.10
CA LEU A 318 15.61 4.12 9.69
C LEU A 318 16.66 3.03 9.50
N ARG A 319 17.71 3.01 10.34
CA ARG A 319 18.68 1.90 10.37
C ARG A 319 17.97 0.56 10.65
N ARG A 320 16.96 0.54 11.52
CA ARG A 320 16.15 -0.67 11.76
C ARG A 320 15.33 -1.09 10.54
N ALA A 321 14.81 -0.13 9.78
CA ALA A 321 14.09 -0.44 8.55
C ALA A 321 14.99 -1.17 7.54
N VAL A 322 16.19 -0.64 7.26
CA VAL A 322 17.14 -1.25 6.30
C VAL A 322 17.79 -2.54 6.83
N GLU A 323 17.97 -2.68 8.14
CA GLU A 323 18.44 -3.93 8.76
C GLU A 323 17.46 -5.09 8.53
N LEU A 324 16.15 -4.80 8.60
CA LEU A 324 15.10 -5.80 8.46
C LEU A 324 14.71 -6.06 7.01
N HIS A 325 14.81 -5.05 6.16
CA HIS A 325 14.50 -5.16 4.74
C HIS A 325 15.56 -4.44 3.90
N LYS A 326 16.63 -5.19 3.60
CA LYS A 326 17.85 -4.69 2.92
C LYS A 326 17.63 -4.22 1.48
N ASP A 327 16.52 -4.62 0.86
CA ASP A 327 16.18 -4.23 -0.50
C ASP A 327 15.16 -3.08 -0.54
N TYR A 328 14.82 -2.50 0.63
CA TYR A 328 13.83 -1.44 0.73
C TYR A 328 14.40 -0.08 0.31
N ALA A 329 14.38 0.20 -1.00
CA ALA A 329 14.94 1.43 -1.57
C ALA A 329 14.43 2.72 -0.90
N PRO A 330 13.12 2.89 -0.59
CA PRO A 330 12.61 4.03 0.19
C PRO A 330 13.29 4.24 1.54
N ALA A 331 13.57 3.16 2.29
CA ALA A 331 14.25 3.27 3.58
C ALA A 331 15.71 3.68 3.44
N HIS A 332 16.44 3.16 2.44
CA HIS A 332 17.79 3.63 2.13
C HIS A 332 17.80 5.12 1.72
N ASN A 333 16.85 5.57 0.90
CA ASN A 333 16.73 6.98 0.53
C ASN A 333 16.44 7.86 1.76
N ALA A 334 15.49 7.47 2.60
CA ALA A 334 15.17 8.22 3.82
C ALA A 334 16.36 8.26 4.81
N LEU A 335 17.08 7.16 4.99
CA LEU A 335 18.28 7.13 5.84
C LEU A 335 19.38 8.04 5.26
N GLY A 336 19.57 8.01 3.94
CA GLY A 336 20.45 8.92 3.22
C GLY A 336 20.07 10.39 3.40
N ARG A 337 18.78 10.73 3.36
CA ARG A 337 18.25 12.07 3.65
C ARG A 337 18.52 12.50 5.09
N ALA A 338 18.38 11.60 6.06
CA ALA A 338 18.70 11.89 7.47
C ALA A 338 20.18 12.25 7.65
N TRP A 339 21.07 11.47 7.05
CA TRP A 339 22.50 11.77 7.06
C TRP A 339 22.84 13.05 6.30
N LEU A 340 22.18 13.31 5.17
CA LEU A 340 22.35 14.53 4.41
C LEU A 340 21.99 15.77 5.25
N ALA A 341 20.87 15.73 5.97
CA ALA A 341 20.45 16.82 6.85
C ALA A 341 21.45 17.08 7.98
N LEU A 342 21.99 16.01 8.60
CA LEU A 342 23.04 16.12 9.61
C LEU A 342 24.37 16.66 9.03
N ALA A 343 24.72 16.29 7.79
CA ALA A 343 25.89 16.82 7.09
C ALA A 343 25.75 18.31 6.77
N GLN A 344 24.56 18.76 6.39
CA GLN A 344 24.26 20.17 6.10
C GLN A 344 24.22 21.03 7.37
N ARG A 345 23.84 20.43 8.51
CA ARG A 345 23.67 21.13 9.79
C ARG A 345 24.32 20.32 10.93
N PRO A 346 25.67 20.33 11.05
CA PRO A 346 26.37 19.52 12.05
C PRO A 346 25.96 19.80 13.50
N THR A 347 25.44 21.00 13.78
CA THR A 347 24.92 21.37 15.11
C THR A 347 23.68 20.57 15.54
N LEU A 348 23.01 19.87 14.61
CA LEU A 348 21.87 18.99 14.89
C LEU A 348 22.31 17.56 15.22
N ALA A 349 23.61 17.26 15.08
CA ALA A 349 24.18 16.02 15.54
C ALA A 349 24.27 16.03 17.08
N GLY A 350 23.61 15.08 17.73
CA GLY A 350 23.69 14.95 19.20
C GLY A 350 25.13 14.62 19.65
N ALA A 351 25.50 14.94 20.89
CA ALA A 351 26.85 14.70 21.43
C ALA A 351 27.31 13.22 21.37
N ALA A 352 26.36 12.27 21.26
CA ALA A 352 26.63 10.83 21.16
C ALA A 352 26.94 10.33 19.73
N SER A 353 26.87 11.18 18.71
CA SER A 353 26.87 10.80 17.29
C SER A 353 28.26 10.60 16.65
N GLN A 354 29.27 10.28 17.46
CA GLN A 354 30.64 9.99 17.01
C GLN A 354 30.77 8.72 16.16
N GLU A 355 29.72 7.90 16.04
CA GLU A 355 29.75 6.65 15.26
C GLU A 355 29.92 6.92 13.75
N HIS A 356 29.45 8.08 13.26
CA HIS A 356 29.55 8.47 11.85
C HIS A 356 30.26 9.81 11.74
N GLY A 357 31.60 9.80 11.83
CA GLY A 357 32.40 11.02 11.70
C GLY A 357 32.20 11.77 10.38
N ASP A 358 31.76 11.09 9.31
CA ASP A 358 31.46 11.68 8.00
C ASP A 358 30.02 11.36 7.54
N TYR A 359 29.06 12.19 7.97
CA TYR A 359 27.65 12.07 7.55
C TYR A 359 27.46 12.19 6.05
N ARG A 360 28.28 12.99 5.37
CA ARG A 360 28.20 13.12 3.91
C ARG A 360 28.52 11.79 3.24
N ALA A 361 29.58 11.10 3.67
CA ALA A 361 29.91 9.78 3.14
C ALA A 361 28.81 8.75 3.43
N ALA A 362 28.21 8.79 4.63
CA ALA A 362 27.08 7.93 4.97
C ALA A 362 25.86 8.21 4.05
N ALA A 363 25.52 9.49 3.82
CA ALA A 363 24.44 9.87 2.91
C ALA A 363 24.68 9.34 1.50
N VAL A 364 25.86 9.59 0.92
CA VAL A 364 26.21 9.13 -0.44
C VAL A 364 26.09 7.60 -0.56
N ARG A 365 26.53 6.85 0.46
CA ARG A 365 26.44 5.39 0.47
C ARG A 365 24.99 4.92 0.41
N GLU A 366 24.14 5.40 1.33
CA GLU A 366 22.75 4.96 1.40
C GLU A 366 21.94 5.39 0.17
N LEU A 367 22.23 6.56 -0.40
CA LEU A 367 21.57 7.04 -1.62
C LEU A 367 21.97 6.22 -2.85
N ARG A 368 23.23 5.80 -2.94
CA ARG A 368 23.66 4.86 -3.99
C ARG A 368 23.01 3.48 -3.81
N LEU A 369 22.87 2.99 -2.58
CA LEU A 369 22.12 1.75 -2.31
C LEU A 369 20.65 1.89 -2.73
N ALA A 370 20.00 3.01 -2.42
CA ALA A 370 18.62 3.27 -2.86
C ALA A 370 18.48 3.20 -4.39
N ILE A 371 19.42 3.79 -5.13
CA ILE A 371 19.47 3.74 -6.60
C ILE A 371 19.77 2.33 -7.11
N GLU A 372 20.66 1.58 -6.46
CA GLU A 372 20.94 0.18 -6.81
C GLU A 372 19.69 -0.68 -6.68
N LYS A 373 18.94 -0.53 -5.58
CA LYS A 373 17.71 -1.29 -5.33
C LYS A 373 16.55 -0.86 -6.21
N ASN A 374 16.48 0.42 -6.57
CA ASN A 374 15.50 0.94 -7.51
C ASN A 374 16.12 2.00 -8.44
N PRO A 375 16.62 1.61 -9.62
CA PRO A 375 17.21 2.56 -10.58
C PRO A 375 16.24 3.62 -11.11
N GLY A 376 14.93 3.39 -10.98
CA GLY A 376 13.88 4.34 -11.31
C GLY A 376 13.53 5.31 -10.18
N TYR A 377 14.22 5.25 -9.04
CA TYR A 377 13.88 6.08 -7.88
C TYR A 377 14.42 7.50 -8.02
N GLN A 378 13.67 8.34 -8.73
CA GLN A 378 14.03 9.72 -9.07
C GLN A 378 14.54 10.55 -7.87
N GLU A 379 13.86 10.49 -6.74
CA GLU A 379 14.20 11.29 -5.55
C GLU A 379 15.60 10.96 -5.01
N ALA A 380 16.02 9.70 -5.09
CA ALA A 380 17.33 9.26 -4.61
C ALA A 380 18.48 9.88 -5.42
N TYR A 381 18.29 10.11 -6.73
CA TYR A 381 19.27 10.82 -7.55
C TYR A 381 19.37 12.30 -7.17
N VAL A 382 18.26 12.97 -6.85
CA VAL A 382 18.27 14.36 -6.39
C VAL A 382 19.03 14.46 -5.07
N ASN A 383 18.70 13.58 -4.12
CA ASN A 383 19.35 13.56 -2.82
C ASN A 383 20.84 13.20 -2.94
N LEU A 384 21.22 12.30 -3.87
CA LEU A 384 22.62 11.97 -4.15
C LEU A 384 23.37 13.21 -4.67
N GLY A 385 22.81 13.93 -5.63
CA GLY A 385 23.40 15.17 -6.12
C GLY A 385 23.59 16.21 -5.01
N ASP A 386 22.59 16.38 -4.13
CA ASP A 386 22.67 17.29 -2.99
C ASP A 386 23.78 16.88 -2.00
N ALA A 387 23.95 15.57 -1.75
CA ALA A 387 25.03 15.06 -0.91
C ALA A 387 26.43 15.24 -1.55
N LEU A 388 26.56 14.99 -2.85
CA LEU A 388 27.82 15.11 -3.59
C LEU A 388 28.33 16.57 -3.62
N ARG A 389 27.41 17.54 -3.64
CA ARG A 389 27.71 18.98 -3.58
C ARG A 389 28.21 19.49 -2.23
N LEU A 390 28.10 18.71 -1.16
CA LEU A 390 28.69 19.09 0.11
C LEU A 390 30.21 18.95 0.07
N PRO A 391 30.98 19.82 0.74
CA PRO A 391 32.41 19.65 0.88
C PRO A 391 32.75 18.30 1.54
N SER A 392 33.82 17.64 1.07
CA SER A 392 34.31 16.44 1.75
C SER A 392 34.89 16.82 3.12
N MET A 393 34.62 16.01 4.15
CA MET A 393 35.24 16.19 5.47
C MET A 393 36.77 16.14 5.40
N LYS A 394 37.34 15.35 4.49
CA LYS A 394 38.80 15.16 4.35
C LYS A 394 39.50 16.36 3.72
N THR A 395 38.89 16.96 2.70
CA THR A 395 39.54 18.02 1.89
C THR A 395 38.96 19.40 2.12
N GLY A 396 37.77 19.51 2.74
CA GLY A 396 37.02 20.75 2.86
C GLY A 396 36.52 21.31 1.52
N LEU A 397 36.65 20.55 0.42
CA LEU A 397 36.36 20.99 -0.94
C LEU A 397 35.40 20.03 -1.64
N VAL A 398 34.75 20.53 -2.68
CA VAL A 398 33.98 19.72 -3.64
C VAL A 398 34.83 19.56 -4.90
N PRO A 399 35.39 18.37 -5.19
CA PRO A 399 36.14 18.15 -6.42
C PRO A 399 35.28 18.39 -7.67
N ALA A 400 35.87 18.93 -8.74
CA ALA A 400 35.14 19.21 -9.98
C ALA A 400 34.44 17.95 -10.55
N ALA A 401 35.14 16.80 -10.55
CA ALA A 401 34.56 15.53 -10.99
C ALA A 401 33.33 15.11 -10.15
N THR A 402 33.34 15.39 -8.84
CA THR A 402 32.20 15.12 -7.96
C THR A 402 31.03 16.07 -8.22
N LEU A 403 31.31 17.31 -8.60
CA LEU A 403 30.29 18.27 -9.00
C LEU A 403 29.65 17.88 -10.35
N ASP A 404 30.44 17.34 -11.28
CA ASP A 404 29.94 16.79 -12.53
C ASP A 404 29.06 15.55 -12.27
N GLU A 405 29.47 14.65 -11.38
CA GLU A 405 28.64 13.52 -10.94
C GLU A 405 27.30 13.99 -10.33
N ALA A 406 27.31 15.04 -9.51
CA ALA A 406 26.09 15.64 -8.97
C ALA A 406 25.17 16.17 -10.09
N ARG A 407 25.75 16.84 -11.09
CA ARG A 407 25.01 17.33 -12.26
C ARG A 407 24.35 16.18 -13.02
N ASP A 408 25.07 15.09 -13.25
CA ASP A 408 24.56 13.91 -13.95
C ASP A 408 23.48 13.18 -13.16
N ALA A 409 23.58 13.14 -11.83
CA ALA A 409 22.51 12.63 -10.97
C ALA A 409 21.22 13.46 -11.16
N TYR A 410 21.28 14.78 -11.12
CA TYR A 410 20.09 15.61 -11.37
C TYR A 410 19.53 15.47 -12.78
N ARG A 411 20.39 15.36 -13.80
CA ARG A 411 19.94 15.08 -15.18
C ARG A 411 19.22 13.75 -15.28
N THR A 412 19.73 12.73 -14.60
CA THR A 412 19.08 11.41 -14.52
C THR A 412 17.72 11.51 -13.82
N ALA A 413 17.63 12.25 -12.71
CA ALA A 413 16.36 12.51 -12.05
C ALA A 413 15.34 13.15 -13.01
N VAL A 414 15.74 14.18 -13.76
CA VAL A 414 14.87 14.81 -14.78
C VAL A 414 14.48 13.83 -15.89
N ALA A 415 15.41 12.98 -16.34
CA ALA A 415 15.14 12.01 -17.40
C ALA A 415 14.18 10.90 -16.98
N LEU A 416 14.19 10.50 -15.70
CA LEU A 416 13.27 9.49 -15.17
C LEU A 416 11.82 9.97 -15.15
N ASN A 417 11.58 11.22 -14.78
CA ASN A 417 10.25 11.82 -14.79
C ASN A 417 10.36 13.35 -14.94
N ILE A 418 10.03 13.82 -16.13
CA ILE A 418 10.16 15.24 -16.52
C ILE A 418 9.23 16.12 -15.70
N ASP A 419 8.07 15.60 -15.29
CA ASP A 419 7.11 16.37 -14.53
C ASP A 419 7.58 16.45 -13.08
N ASP A 420 7.94 15.33 -12.43
CA ASP A 420 8.27 15.27 -11.00
C ASP A 420 9.73 15.67 -10.64
N GLY A 421 10.45 16.27 -11.58
CA GLY A 421 11.85 16.68 -11.40
C GLY A 421 12.05 18.05 -10.72
N GLY A 422 11.07 18.63 -10.03
CA GLY A 422 11.07 20.05 -9.62
C GLY A 422 12.35 20.49 -8.90
N ARG A 423 12.76 19.79 -7.83
CA ARG A 423 14.05 20.08 -7.16
C ARG A 423 15.25 19.88 -8.09
N ALA A 424 15.25 18.84 -8.93
CA ALA A 424 16.34 18.56 -9.85
C ALA A 424 16.55 19.73 -10.84
N TYR A 425 15.47 20.29 -11.39
CA TYR A 425 15.51 21.47 -12.25
C TYR A 425 16.07 22.69 -11.53
N GLU A 426 15.68 22.94 -10.29
CA GLU A 426 16.27 24.00 -9.47
C GLU A 426 17.77 23.80 -9.30
N ARG A 427 18.20 22.59 -8.90
CA ARG A 427 19.61 22.29 -8.69
C ARG A 427 20.43 22.45 -9.96
N LEU A 428 19.95 21.96 -11.11
CA LEU A 428 20.60 22.14 -12.41
C LEU A 428 20.73 23.63 -12.80
N THR A 429 19.71 24.43 -12.48
CA THR A 429 19.75 25.88 -12.67
C THR A 429 20.81 26.52 -11.78
N THR A 430 20.92 26.12 -10.51
CA THR A 430 21.98 26.61 -9.61
C THR A 430 23.39 26.25 -10.10
N LEU A 431 23.53 25.11 -10.79
CA LEU A 431 24.78 24.66 -11.41
C LEU A 431 25.02 25.25 -12.81
N ARG A 432 24.16 26.16 -13.27
CA ARG A 432 24.21 26.82 -14.60
C ARG A 432 24.26 25.82 -15.75
N ASP A 433 23.53 24.70 -15.64
CA ASP A 433 23.42 23.74 -16.73
C ASP A 433 22.64 24.34 -17.91
N SER A 434 23.34 24.62 -19.00
CA SER A 434 22.80 25.35 -20.16
C SER A 434 21.60 24.67 -20.81
N ALA A 435 21.46 23.35 -20.66
CA ALA A 435 20.33 22.61 -21.22
C ALA A 435 19.02 22.88 -20.45
N PHE A 436 19.11 23.15 -19.13
CA PHE A 436 17.95 23.16 -18.24
C PHE A 436 17.57 24.54 -17.71
N VAL A 437 18.50 25.51 -17.70
CA VAL A 437 18.25 26.89 -17.20
C VAL A 437 17.02 27.54 -17.85
N LYS A 438 16.81 27.34 -19.16
CA LYS A 438 15.67 27.95 -19.88
C LYS A 438 14.33 27.23 -19.63
N VAL A 439 14.37 25.97 -19.22
CA VAL A 439 13.18 25.11 -19.09
C VAL A 439 12.69 25.05 -17.64
N ALA A 440 13.61 25.13 -16.67
CA ALA A 440 13.31 25.01 -15.24
C ALA A 440 12.18 25.95 -14.78
N ALA A 441 12.24 27.24 -15.15
CA ALA A 441 11.24 28.23 -14.75
C ALA A 441 9.83 27.94 -15.28
N ARG A 442 9.69 27.22 -16.40
CA ARG A 442 8.39 26.79 -16.93
C ARG A 442 7.83 25.63 -16.09
N ILE A 443 8.67 24.65 -15.78
CA ILE A 443 8.27 23.42 -15.10
C ILE A 443 7.99 23.66 -13.62
N THR A 444 8.80 24.47 -12.94
CA THR A 444 8.62 24.75 -11.50
C THR A 444 7.50 25.74 -11.20
N ARG A 445 7.02 26.52 -12.18
CA ARG A 445 5.93 27.49 -11.98
C ARG A 445 4.53 26.86 -12.07
N SER A 446 4.37 25.70 -12.71
CA SER A 446 3.06 25.20 -13.16
C SER A 446 2.46 24.07 -12.33
N ARG A 447 2.86 23.86 -11.06
CA ARG A 447 2.40 22.71 -10.26
C ARG A 447 1.53 23.16 -9.08
N ALA A 448 0.22 23.13 -9.29
CA ALA A 448 -0.75 23.46 -8.26
C ALA A 448 -0.63 22.56 -7.02
N GLN A 449 -0.27 21.29 -7.20
CA GLN A 449 -0.07 20.34 -6.10
C GLN A 449 1.00 20.74 -5.09
N CYS A 450 1.90 21.66 -5.45
CA CYS A 450 2.98 22.10 -4.57
C CYS A 450 2.60 23.29 -3.67
N ALA A 451 1.36 23.78 -3.78
CA ALA A 451 0.82 24.85 -2.94
C ALA A 451 -0.04 24.33 -1.76
N THR A 452 -0.08 23.02 -1.55
CA THR A 452 -0.89 22.38 -0.49
C THR A 452 -0.15 22.38 0.85
N GLY A 453 -0.85 22.60 1.97
CA GLY A 453 -0.32 22.58 3.35
C GLY A 453 0.11 21.20 3.89
N MET A 454 0.53 20.30 3.01
CA MET A 454 0.93 18.93 3.29
C MET A 454 2.35 18.86 3.88
N ALA A 455 2.72 17.72 4.47
CA ALA A 455 4.08 17.51 4.97
C ALA A 455 5.16 17.61 3.87
N ARG A 456 6.34 18.09 4.26
CA ARG A 456 7.46 18.35 3.34
C ARG A 456 7.91 17.08 2.61
N SER A 457 8.06 15.96 3.32
CA SER A 457 8.42 14.67 2.73
C SER A 457 7.48 14.24 1.59
N LEU A 458 6.18 14.49 1.72
CA LEU A 458 5.19 14.17 0.69
C LEU A 458 5.35 15.08 -0.53
N LEU A 459 5.45 16.39 -0.34
CA LEU A 459 5.66 17.35 -1.43
C LEU A 459 6.96 17.05 -2.19
N GLU A 460 8.02 16.69 -1.47
CA GLU A 460 9.28 16.25 -2.05
C GLU A 460 9.11 14.99 -2.91
N SER A 461 8.34 14.00 -2.46
CA SER A 461 8.03 12.80 -3.24
C SER A 461 7.16 13.08 -4.48
N TRP A 462 6.37 14.14 -4.45
CA TRP A 462 5.57 14.60 -5.59
C TRP A 462 6.36 15.48 -6.56
N GLY A 463 7.67 15.61 -6.34
CA GLY A 463 8.55 16.35 -7.22
C GLY A 463 8.40 17.86 -7.09
N CYS A 464 7.90 18.36 -5.96
CA CYS A 464 7.85 19.79 -5.70
C CYS A 464 9.25 20.34 -5.46
N SER A 465 9.47 21.53 -5.99
CA SER A 465 10.72 22.28 -5.84
C SER A 465 10.77 22.99 -4.47
N ASP A 466 11.97 23.34 -3.97
CA ASP A 466 12.08 23.97 -2.64
C ASP A 466 11.36 25.32 -2.62
N ALA A 467 11.48 26.11 -3.68
CA ALA A 467 10.83 27.41 -3.77
C ALA A 467 9.29 27.29 -3.70
N GLN A 468 8.72 26.22 -4.28
CA GLN A 468 7.28 25.99 -4.20
C GLN A 468 6.83 25.61 -2.78
N ILE A 469 7.58 24.72 -2.14
CA ILE A 469 7.30 24.27 -0.76
C ILE A 469 7.34 25.47 0.21
N GLU A 470 8.37 26.31 0.10
CA GLU A 470 8.53 27.51 0.93
C GLU A 470 7.46 28.57 0.66
N ALA A 471 7.09 28.78 -0.61
CA ALA A 471 6.01 29.69 -0.98
C ALA A 471 4.64 29.24 -0.45
N GLY A 472 4.35 27.93 -0.46
CA GLY A 472 3.15 27.35 0.15
C GLY A 472 3.10 27.59 1.66
N ALA A 473 4.19 27.28 2.37
CA ALA A 473 4.29 27.49 3.81
C ALA A 473 4.05 28.95 4.23
N SER A 474 4.49 29.92 3.42
CA SER A 474 4.27 31.36 3.70
C SER A 474 2.80 31.79 3.58
N LYS A 475 1.98 31.06 2.81
CA LYS A 475 0.54 31.34 2.67
C LYS A 475 -0.25 30.81 3.85
N ASP A 476 0.09 29.61 4.32
CA ASP A 476 -0.54 28.97 5.48
C ASP A 476 -0.10 29.61 6.82
N ALA A 477 1.06 30.29 6.84
CA ALA A 477 1.55 31.04 8.00
C ALA A 477 0.63 32.22 8.43
N ARG A 478 -0.39 32.57 7.64
CA ARG A 478 -1.45 33.50 8.05
C ARG A 478 -2.50 32.88 8.98
N ASP A 479 -2.60 31.55 9.03
CA ASP A 479 -3.52 30.79 9.91
C ASP A 479 -2.81 29.82 10.86
N MET A 480 -1.47 29.69 10.81
CA MET A 480 -0.68 28.90 11.75
C MET A 480 0.62 29.60 12.12
N GLN A 481 0.86 29.78 13.42
CA GLN A 481 2.12 30.32 13.94
C GLN A 481 3.33 29.51 13.43
N PRO A 482 4.38 30.17 12.93
CA PRO A 482 5.51 29.49 12.31
C PRO A 482 6.38 28.82 13.37
N ALA A 483 6.36 27.49 13.42
CA ALA A 483 7.40 26.70 14.09
C ALA A 483 8.65 26.64 13.19
N ALA A 484 9.31 27.78 13.01
CA ALA A 484 10.67 27.85 12.51
C ALA A 484 11.47 28.75 13.45
N MET A 485 12.64 28.25 13.85
CA MET A 485 13.65 28.90 14.69
C MET A 485 13.44 28.79 16.20
N HIS A 486 13.88 27.68 16.80
CA HIS A 486 14.83 27.67 17.94
C HIS A 486 15.43 26.26 18.07
N ALA A 487 16.74 26.11 17.76
CA ALA A 487 17.46 24.84 17.85
C ALA A 487 17.45 24.22 19.27
N THR A 488 17.21 25.02 20.30
CA THR A 488 17.09 24.58 21.69
C THR A 488 15.74 23.94 22.02
N ALA A 489 14.63 24.41 21.44
CA ALA A 489 13.30 23.82 21.64
C ALA A 489 13.15 22.48 20.88
N SER A 490 13.77 22.37 19.70
CA SER A 490 13.77 21.15 18.89
C SER A 490 14.47 19.97 19.60
N ASN A 491 15.60 20.21 20.29
CA ASN A 491 16.33 19.14 21.00
C ASN A 491 15.54 18.53 22.18
N GLN A 492 14.74 19.33 22.90
CA GLN A 492 13.88 18.80 23.97
C GLN A 492 12.72 17.97 23.38
N THR A 493 12.10 18.44 22.30
CA THR A 493 11.04 17.69 21.61
C THR A 493 11.56 16.37 21.05
N CYS A 494 12.72 16.35 20.40
CA CYS A 494 13.30 15.15 19.81
C CYS A 494 13.81 14.12 20.83
N SER A 495 13.92 14.48 22.10
CA SER A 495 14.39 13.60 23.18
C SER A 495 13.25 12.95 23.97
N LYS A 496 11.99 13.22 23.60
CA LYS A 496 10.82 12.60 24.23
C LYS A 496 10.88 11.06 24.11
N PRO A 497 10.68 10.29 25.19
CA PRO A 497 10.69 8.83 25.15
C PRO A 497 9.66 8.22 24.19
N GLU A 498 8.55 8.91 23.93
CA GLU A 498 7.55 8.46 22.96
C GLU A 498 8.09 8.42 21.53
N LEU A 499 9.07 9.29 21.20
CA LEU A 499 9.60 9.50 19.86
C LEU A 499 10.89 8.71 19.57
N THR A 500 11.52 8.14 20.59
CA THR A 500 12.78 7.40 20.50
C THR A 500 12.56 5.88 20.53
N LEU A 501 13.48 5.13 19.93
CA LEU A 501 13.51 3.67 20.09
C LEU A 501 13.64 3.30 21.58
N PRO A 502 12.94 2.25 22.06
CA PRO A 502 13.10 1.78 23.42
C PRO A 502 14.54 1.33 23.68
N ALA A 503 15.07 1.64 24.86
CA ALA A 503 16.41 1.22 25.27
C ALA A 503 16.51 -0.31 25.26
N LYS A 504 17.63 -0.85 24.74
CA LYS A 504 17.91 -2.30 24.79
C LYS A 504 17.82 -2.78 26.25
N GLY A 505 16.77 -3.53 26.58
CA GLY A 505 16.62 -4.19 27.89
C GLY A 505 15.43 -3.74 28.76
N THR A 506 14.65 -2.74 28.38
CA THR A 506 13.42 -2.37 29.12
C THR A 506 12.19 -3.08 28.55
N THR A 507 12.09 -4.40 28.74
CA THR A 507 10.79 -5.09 28.69
C THR A 507 10.10 -4.91 30.04
N GLY A 508 9.45 -3.76 30.23
CA GLY A 508 8.77 -3.45 31.49
C GLY A 508 7.49 -2.67 31.23
N ASN A 509 6.35 -3.35 31.37
CA ASN A 509 5.01 -2.79 31.65
C ASN A 509 4.77 -1.35 31.14
N MET A 510 4.65 -1.17 29.82
CA MET A 510 3.71 -0.15 29.32
C MET A 510 2.34 -0.81 29.31
N ASN A 511 1.31 -0.12 29.80
CA ASN A 511 -0.08 -0.59 29.80
C ASN A 511 -0.49 -1.05 28.40
N LYS A 512 -0.36 -2.35 28.15
CA LYS A 512 -0.72 -2.97 26.88
C LYS A 512 -2.24 -3.07 26.82
N ALA A 513 -2.81 -2.56 25.74
CA ALA A 513 -4.17 -2.79 25.24
C ALA A 513 -5.30 -1.76 25.48
N ASN A 514 -5.10 -0.60 26.11
CA ASN A 514 -6.21 0.36 26.30
C ASN A 514 -6.21 1.63 25.42
N ASP A 515 -5.17 1.90 24.64
CA ASP A 515 -5.17 3.01 23.66
C ASP A 515 -5.49 2.51 22.24
N MET A 516 -6.39 1.54 22.12
CA MET A 516 -6.98 1.23 20.81
C MET A 516 -7.96 2.34 20.45
N ILE A 517 -7.74 2.89 19.25
CA ILE A 517 -8.50 3.94 18.56
C ILE A 517 -9.95 4.03 19.07
N GLU A 518 -10.28 5.12 19.77
CA GLU A 518 -11.65 5.45 20.12
C GLU A 518 -12.41 5.77 18.82
N VAL A 519 -13.05 4.76 18.24
CA VAL A 519 -14.01 4.97 17.15
C VAL A 519 -15.20 5.68 17.78
N LYS A 520 -15.34 6.99 17.53
CA LYS A 520 -16.56 7.72 17.86
C LYS A 520 -17.73 7.04 17.15
N ASN A 521 -18.51 6.30 17.93
CA ASN A 521 -19.66 5.55 17.46
C ASN A 521 -20.76 6.56 17.05
N THR A 522 -20.77 6.99 15.79
CA THR A 522 -21.81 7.89 15.26
C THR A 522 -22.95 7.08 14.65
N ASN A 523 -23.63 6.29 15.49
CA ASN A 523 -24.99 5.81 15.20
C ASN A 523 -26.03 6.91 15.48
N GLU A 524 -25.76 8.13 15.03
CA GLU A 524 -26.79 9.16 14.92
C GLU A 524 -27.04 9.41 13.44
N THR A 525 -28.26 9.10 13.02
CA THR A 525 -28.82 9.49 11.73
C THR A 525 -28.49 10.97 11.45
N PRO A 526 -27.97 11.32 10.26
CA PRO A 526 -27.64 12.70 9.98
C PRO A 526 -28.91 13.53 10.00
N LYS A 527 -29.02 14.42 11.00
CA LYS A 527 -30.00 15.52 10.94
C LYS A 527 -29.72 16.35 9.67
N PRO A 528 -30.76 16.76 8.94
CA PRO A 528 -30.57 17.64 7.80
C PRO A 528 -29.89 18.93 8.28
N ARG A 529 -28.80 19.31 7.61
CA ARG A 529 -28.14 20.61 7.84
C ARG A 529 -29.16 21.71 7.58
N ASP A 530 -29.45 22.50 8.62
CA ASP A 530 -30.18 23.74 8.50
C ASP A 530 -29.48 24.64 7.47
N ALA A 531 -30.23 25.04 6.46
CA ALA A 531 -29.78 25.99 5.46
C ALA A 531 -29.49 27.35 6.11
N ASP A 532 -28.35 27.92 5.73
CA ASP A 532 -27.93 29.29 5.98
C ASP A 532 -29.11 30.29 5.80
N PRO A 533 -29.42 31.15 6.80
CA PRO A 533 -30.56 32.08 6.74
C PRO A 533 -30.39 33.27 5.78
N SER A 534 -29.34 33.35 4.97
CA SER A 534 -29.02 34.54 4.17
C SER A 534 -29.72 34.67 2.80
N HIS A 535 -30.73 33.84 2.48
CA HIS A 535 -31.50 33.96 1.23
C HIS A 535 -33.03 33.80 1.40
N ARG A 536 -33.64 34.58 2.30
CA ARG A 536 -35.10 34.81 2.32
C ARG A 536 -35.43 36.30 2.40
N ALA A 537 -35.17 37.00 1.31
CA ALA A 537 -35.91 38.19 0.92
C ALA A 537 -36.11 38.12 -0.58
N ILE A 538 -37.30 38.48 -1.07
CA ILE A 538 -37.79 38.37 -2.45
C ILE A 538 -38.52 37.04 -2.74
N ALA A 539 -39.70 36.85 -2.15
CA ALA A 539 -40.86 36.18 -2.78
C ALA A 539 -42.09 36.19 -1.85
N GLN A 540 -42.54 37.36 -1.39
CA GLN A 540 -43.89 37.53 -0.83
C GLN A 540 -44.38 38.95 -1.09
N GLN A 541 -44.62 39.27 -2.36
CA GLN A 541 -45.43 40.43 -2.73
C GLN A 541 -46.08 40.24 -4.10
N GLN A 542 -46.82 39.14 -4.30
CA GLN A 542 -47.86 39.03 -5.34
C GLN A 542 -48.91 37.99 -4.92
N ARG A 543 -49.76 38.38 -3.96
CA ARG A 543 -51.19 37.99 -3.88
C ARG A 543 -51.92 39.13 -3.17
N GLY A 544 -52.36 40.06 -4.01
CA GLY A 544 -53.25 41.19 -3.77
C GLY A 544 -53.68 41.63 -5.16
#